data_AF-A0A0D2BGT7-F1
#
_entry.id   AF-A0A0D2BGT7-F1
#
_cell.length_a   1.000
_cell.length_b   1.000
_cell.length_c   1.000
_cell.angle_alpha   90.00
_cell.angle_beta   90.00
_cell.angle_gamma   90.00
#
_symmetry.space_group_name_H-M   'P 1'
#
loop_
_entity.id
_entity.type
_entity.pdbx_description
1 polymer ?
#
loop_
_entity_poly.entity_id
_entity_poly.type
_entity_poly.pdbx_seq_one_letter_code
_entity_poly.pdbx_strand_id
1 'polypeptide(L)'
;MSLAICTECLSRLRISPHNSLGRVAKGASLLPQTASFHASATQKANPTPGKKGDKILKFRGSQSARLKKKVRERLKLPPVGERRAQRRRIVLSNTNALPVDDMENWNKGNITDSQLVGKVMGLDGELLDQLRDAKAFERTQNWNLFRRPGTLIRDETLAVGKEVETLTKTADSRVVKHLVVGDAHAGKSILMLQTICMAFMNAWLVLSVPEGEWFFYFSCFSLTNHATQVRLNNTDFPLAQDFINNTSSYAPLREKEGEGAPREQRFIQPRLAQSFPERALYSNETILGGLKINHELPKNITLKQSST
;
A
#
# COMPACT_ATOMS: atom_id res chain seq x y z
N MET A 1 -0.45 -14.36 27.01
CA MET A 1 -0.64 -15.81 26.75
C MET A 1 -0.96 -15.95 25.27
N SER A 2 0.05 -16.26 24.45
CA SER A 2 -0.06 -16.34 23.00
C SER A 2 -0.61 -17.70 22.55
N LEU A 3 -1.81 -17.73 21.98
CA LEU A 3 -2.34 -18.92 21.32
C LEU A 3 -1.96 -18.86 19.83
N ALA A 4 -0.92 -19.60 19.47
CA ALA A 4 -0.62 -19.89 18.08
C ALA A 4 -1.62 -20.95 17.58
N ILE A 5 -2.62 -20.51 16.82
CA ILE A 5 -3.60 -21.39 16.19
C ILE A 5 -2.90 -22.01 14.96
N CYS A 6 -2.58 -23.30 15.04
CA CYS A 6 -2.01 -24.05 13.93
C CYS A 6 -3.05 -24.18 12.80
N THR A 7 -2.63 -23.89 11.57
CA THR A 7 -3.43 -24.02 10.34
C THR A 7 -3.99 -25.43 10.09
N GLU A 8 -3.41 -26.42 10.76
CA GLU A 8 -3.82 -27.83 10.70
C GLU A 8 -5.02 -28.15 11.62
N CYS A 9 -5.33 -27.29 12.60
CA CYS A 9 -6.54 -27.41 13.42
C CYS A 9 -7.78 -26.87 12.70
N LEU A 10 -7.63 -25.86 11.82
CA LEU A 10 -8.73 -25.30 11.04
C LEU A 10 -9.18 -26.23 9.90
N SER A 11 -8.29 -27.06 9.35
CA SER A 11 -8.65 -28.00 8.28
C SER A 11 -9.49 -29.20 8.74
N ARG A 12 -9.55 -29.45 10.06
CA ARG A 12 -10.41 -30.49 10.65
C ARG A 12 -11.84 -30.03 10.94
N LEU A 13 -12.13 -28.73 10.87
CA LEU A 13 -13.48 -28.19 10.98
C LEU A 13 -14.13 -28.08 9.59
N ARG A 14 -14.22 -29.21 8.88
CA ARG A 14 -15.14 -29.32 7.75
C ARG A 14 -16.54 -29.59 8.28
N ILE A 15 -17.31 -28.52 8.41
CA ILE A 15 -18.76 -28.57 8.50
C ILE A 15 -19.27 -28.98 7.12
N SER A 16 -19.83 -30.19 7.00
CA SER A 16 -20.71 -30.54 5.88
C SER A 16 -22.13 -30.73 6.44
N PRO A 17 -23.16 -30.19 5.77
CA PRO A 17 -24.53 -30.30 6.21
C PRO A 17 -25.15 -31.64 5.79
N HIS A 18 -26.28 -31.95 6.41
CA HIS A 18 -27.27 -33.00 6.12
C HIS A 18 -27.31 -34.27 6.98
N ASN A 19 -28.32 -34.23 7.83
CA ASN A 19 -29.07 -35.22 8.60
C ASN A 19 -29.26 -36.61 7.95
N SER A 20 -28.97 -37.70 8.69
CA SER A 20 -29.89 -38.86 8.84
C SER A 20 -29.38 -39.89 9.86
N LEU A 21 -30.30 -40.31 10.73
CA LEU A 21 -30.32 -41.37 11.75
C LEU A 21 -29.55 -42.66 11.42
N GLY A 22 -28.96 -43.28 12.46
CA GLY A 22 -28.58 -44.71 12.43
C GLY A 22 -27.57 -45.15 13.48
N ARG A 23 -28.04 -45.57 14.67
CA ARG A 23 -27.28 -46.45 15.59
C ARG A 23 -26.91 -47.74 14.87
N VAL A 24 -25.64 -48.16 14.89
CA VAL A 24 -25.21 -49.55 15.19
C VAL A 24 -23.74 -49.52 15.65
N ALA A 25 -23.50 -50.10 16.82
CA ALA A 25 -22.18 -50.40 17.36
C ALA A 25 -21.56 -51.61 16.66
N LYS A 26 -20.23 -51.61 16.47
CA LYS A 26 -19.32 -52.77 16.66
C LYS A 26 -17.90 -52.45 16.16
N GLY A 27 -16.91 -52.97 16.88
CA GLY A 27 -15.63 -53.38 16.29
C GLY A 27 -14.42 -52.56 16.68
N ALA A 28 -13.81 -52.93 17.81
CA ALA A 28 -12.46 -52.56 18.18
C ALA A 28 -11.43 -53.03 17.14
N SER A 29 -10.44 -52.20 16.80
CA SER A 29 -9.07 -52.68 16.54
C SER A 29 -8.06 -51.60 16.92
N LEU A 30 -7.17 -51.99 17.82
CA LEU A 30 -6.00 -51.25 18.29
C LEU A 30 -4.86 -51.49 17.31
N LEU A 31 -4.32 -50.46 16.66
CA LEU A 31 -2.98 -50.50 16.07
C LEU A 31 -2.33 -49.10 16.15
N PRO A 32 -1.27 -48.91 16.95
CA PRO A 32 -0.44 -47.71 16.88
C PRO A 32 0.55 -47.85 15.70
N GLN A 33 0.40 -47.00 14.69
CA GLN A 33 1.45 -46.81 13.68
C GLN A 33 2.57 -45.94 14.27
N THR A 34 3.66 -46.62 14.58
CA THR A 34 4.91 -46.07 15.11
C THR A 34 5.74 -45.45 13.98
N ALA A 35 6.47 -44.40 14.34
CA ALA A 35 7.33 -43.61 13.47
C ALA A 35 8.52 -44.42 12.92
N SER A 36 8.79 -44.27 11.62
CA SER A 36 9.98 -44.77 10.93
C SER A 36 11.19 -43.85 11.17
N PHE A 37 11.84 -43.98 12.32
CA PHE A 37 13.22 -43.52 12.47
C PHE A 37 14.16 -44.65 12.05
N HIS A 38 14.74 -44.54 10.85
CA HIS A 38 15.86 -45.36 10.42
C HIS A 38 17.11 -44.95 11.21
N ALA A 39 17.39 -45.65 12.31
CA ALA A 39 18.69 -45.64 12.97
C ALA A 39 19.18 -47.10 13.06
N SER A 40 19.93 -47.55 12.05
CA SER A 40 20.62 -48.84 12.10
C SER A 40 21.75 -48.77 13.11
N ALA A 41 21.55 -49.37 14.29
CA ALA A 41 22.60 -49.64 15.26
C ALA A 41 23.26 -50.99 14.93
N THR A 42 24.53 -51.00 14.55
CA THR A 42 25.33 -52.23 14.51
C THR A 42 25.86 -52.53 15.91
N GLN A 43 25.26 -53.52 16.56
CA GLN A 43 25.82 -54.12 17.77
C GLN A 43 26.94 -55.11 17.39
N LYS A 44 28.08 -54.96 18.07
CA LYS A 44 28.99 -55.99 18.59
C LYS A 44 29.43 -57.15 17.67
N ALA A 45 30.72 -57.14 17.30
CA ALA A 45 31.52 -58.35 17.13
C ALA A 45 32.78 -58.25 18.01
N ASN A 46 33.16 -59.35 18.65
CA ASN A 46 34.13 -59.48 19.74
C ASN A 46 35.62 -59.35 19.31
N PRO A 47 36.55 -59.10 20.26
CA PRO A 47 37.95 -58.73 20.01
C PRO A 47 38.91 -59.93 20.06
N THR A 48 39.96 -59.96 19.23
CA THR A 48 41.23 -60.69 19.45
C THR A 48 42.37 -60.02 18.63
N PRO A 49 43.67 -60.32 18.82
CA PRO A 49 44.54 -59.62 19.77
C PRO A 49 45.74 -58.91 19.11
N GLY A 50 46.18 -57.82 19.75
CA GLY A 50 47.58 -57.41 19.92
C GLY A 50 48.52 -57.31 18.70
N LYS A 51 48.84 -56.07 18.31
CA LYS A 51 50.24 -55.65 18.07
C LYS A 51 50.47 -54.23 18.61
N LYS A 52 51.44 -54.14 19.52
CA LYS A 52 51.89 -52.91 20.20
C LYS A 52 52.42 -51.90 19.18
N GLY A 53 52.07 -50.64 19.37
CA GLY A 53 52.56 -49.52 18.57
C GLY A 53 52.10 -48.19 19.18
N ASP A 54 52.87 -47.74 20.16
CA ASP A 54 52.71 -46.49 20.90
C ASP A 54 52.71 -45.27 19.96
N LYS A 55 51.56 -44.58 19.83
CA LYS A 55 51.45 -43.26 19.20
C LYS A 55 50.34 -42.44 19.88
N ILE A 56 50.78 -41.63 20.85
CA ILE A 56 50.33 -40.26 21.18
C ILE A 56 48.91 -39.94 20.70
N LEU A 57 47.98 -39.87 21.66
CA LEU A 57 46.64 -39.32 21.51
C LEU A 57 46.72 -37.86 21.05
N LYS A 58 46.67 -37.63 19.73
CA LYS A 58 46.43 -36.31 19.17
C LYS A 58 45.02 -35.90 19.56
N PHE A 59 44.90 -34.81 20.33
CA PHE A 59 43.64 -34.15 20.60
C PHE A 59 42.81 -34.05 19.32
N ARG A 60 41.52 -34.35 19.48
CA ARG A 60 40.45 -34.41 18.49
C ARG A 60 40.34 -33.09 17.71
N GLY A 61 41.26 -32.86 16.78
CA GLY A 61 41.21 -31.77 15.82
C GLY A 61 39.98 -31.99 14.97
N SER A 62 38.98 -31.12 15.14
CA SER A 62 37.77 -31.14 14.36
C SER A 62 38.15 -31.17 12.87
N GLN A 63 37.87 -32.29 12.22
CA GLN A 63 37.86 -32.39 10.77
C GLN A 63 36.75 -31.47 10.26
N SER A 64 37.04 -30.16 10.21
CA SER A 64 36.19 -29.21 9.53
C SER A 64 36.16 -29.64 8.08
N ALA A 65 34.97 -29.98 7.59
CA ALA A 65 34.76 -30.41 6.23
C ALA A 65 35.36 -29.36 5.30
N ARG A 66 36.43 -29.72 4.60
CA ARG A 66 37.05 -28.87 3.57
C ARG A 66 36.07 -28.76 2.41
N LEU A 67 35.10 -27.86 2.55
CA LEU A 67 34.16 -27.50 1.49
C LEU A 67 34.98 -26.94 0.34
N LYS A 68 35.07 -27.71 -0.76
CA LYS A 68 35.63 -27.21 -2.02
C LYS A 68 34.90 -25.92 -2.37
N LYS A 69 35.63 -24.80 -2.37
CA LYS A 69 35.12 -23.47 -2.71
C LYS A 69 34.76 -23.47 -4.19
N LYS A 70 33.59 -24.03 -4.54
CA LYS A 70 32.97 -23.77 -5.84
C LYS A 70 32.77 -22.26 -5.89
N VAL A 71 33.31 -21.60 -6.91
CA VAL A 71 33.05 -20.19 -7.19
C VAL A 71 31.56 -20.10 -7.52
N ARG A 72 30.74 -19.94 -6.48
CA ARG A 72 29.31 -19.74 -6.61
C ARG A 72 29.16 -18.36 -7.21
N GLU A 73 28.70 -18.30 -8.46
CA GLU A 73 28.27 -17.06 -9.07
C GLU A 73 27.21 -16.44 -8.14
N ARG A 74 27.59 -15.35 -7.47
CA ARG A 74 26.69 -14.65 -6.57
C ARG A 74 25.71 -13.90 -7.45
N LEU A 75 24.44 -14.30 -7.40
CA LEU A 75 23.36 -13.54 -8.00
C LEU A 75 23.49 -12.08 -7.57
N LYS A 76 23.49 -11.18 -8.56
CA LYS A 76 23.65 -9.74 -8.30
C LYS A 76 22.53 -9.27 -7.37
N LEU A 77 22.93 -8.56 -6.32
CA LEU A 77 21.95 -7.95 -5.42
C LEU A 77 21.16 -6.90 -6.23
N PRO A 78 19.83 -6.85 -6.07
CA PRO A 78 19.02 -5.81 -6.69
C PRO A 78 19.54 -4.41 -6.30
N PRO A 79 19.65 -3.46 -7.23
CA PRO A 79 19.96 -2.06 -6.94
C PRO A 79 19.06 -1.45 -5.87
N VAL A 80 19.60 -0.44 -5.19
CA VAL A 80 18.90 0.32 -4.15
C VAL A 80 17.62 0.91 -4.74
N GLY A 81 16.48 0.58 -4.14
CA GLY A 81 15.16 1.05 -4.58
C GLY A 81 14.35 0.07 -5.41
N GLU A 82 14.97 -0.90 -6.10
CA GLU A 82 14.24 -1.83 -6.98
C GLU A 82 13.25 -2.69 -6.21
N ARG A 83 13.65 -3.23 -5.05
CA ARG A 83 12.76 -4.02 -4.18
C ARG A 83 11.53 -3.21 -3.73
N ARG A 84 11.71 -1.91 -3.47
CA ARG A 84 10.62 -1.02 -3.06
C ARG A 84 9.73 -0.67 -4.24
N ALA A 85 10.31 -0.39 -5.40
CA ALA A 85 9.58 -0.17 -6.64
C ALA A 85 8.76 -1.41 -7.03
N GLN A 86 9.33 -2.61 -6.95
CA GLN A 86 8.64 -3.87 -7.25
C GLN A 86 7.43 -4.12 -6.33
N ARG A 87 7.52 -3.75 -5.04
CA ARG A 87 6.40 -3.88 -4.09
C ARG A 87 5.31 -2.81 -4.28
N ARG A 88 5.64 -1.69 -4.91
CA ARG A 88 4.73 -0.55 -5.14
C ARG A 88 4.27 -0.40 -6.58
N ARG A 89 4.78 -1.22 -7.49
CA ARG A 89 4.36 -1.21 -8.88
C ARG A 89 2.88 -1.57 -8.94
N ILE A 90 2.15 -0.87 -9.79
CA ILE A 90 0.74 -1.11 -10.06
C ILE A 90 0.67 -1.61 -11.50
N VAL A 91 -0.01 -2.74 -11.70
CA VAL A 91 -0.24 -3.34 -13.01
C VAL A 91 -1.70 -3.13 -13.34
N LEU A 92 -1.97 -2.35 -14.40
CA LEU A 92 -3.31 -1.87 -14.75
C LEU A 92 -4.01 -2.72 -15.82
N SER A 93 -3.25 -3.56 -16.55
CA SER A 93 -3.77 -4.39 -17.64
C SER A 93 -3.18 -5.79 -17.57
N ASN A 94 -4.01 -6.79 -17.78
CA ASN A 94 -3.58 -8.18 -17.90
C ASN A 94 -4.00 -8.75 -19.25
N THR A 95 -3.04 -9.12 -20.07
CA THR A 95 -3.30 -9.66 -21.41
C THR A 95 -3.95 -11.04 -21.41
N ASN A 96 -3.87 -11.77 -20.30
CA ASN A 96 -4.47 -13.11 -20.21
C ASN A 96 -5.94 -13.08 -19.81
N ALA A 97 -6.45 -11.93 -19.34
CA ALA A 97 -7.85 -11.75 -18.99
C ALA A 97 -8.72 -11.60 -20.24
N LEU A 98 -9.94 -12.13 -20.17
CA LEU A 98 -10.91 -12.02 -21.26
C LEU A 98 -11.34 -10.55 -21.44
N PRO A 99 -11.43 -10.05 -22.69
CA PRO A 99 -12.01 -8.75 -22.96
C PRO A 99 -13.53 -8.79 -22.70
N VAL A 100 -14.05 -7.73 -22.08
CA VAL A 100 -15.50 -7.52 -21.96
C VAL A 100 -15.88 -6.52 -23.03
N ASP A 101 -16.60 -6.98 -24.05
CA ASP A 101 -16.92 -6.16 -25.22
C ASP A 101 -17.98 -5.09 -24.90
N ASP A 102 -18.97 -5.44 -24.07
CA ASP A 102 -20.11 -4.56 -23.71
C ASP A 102 -19.79 -3.54 -22.60
N MET A 103 -18.51 -3.37 -22.25
CA MET A 103 -18.12 -2.44 -21.20
C MET A 103 -18.01 -1.01 -21.74
N GLU A 104 -18.97 -0.18 -21.36
CA GLU A 104 -19.03 1.23 -21.69
C GLU A 104 -17.96 2.03 -20.93
N ASN A 105 -17.45 3.09 -21.56
CA ASN A 105 -16.43 3.95 -20.97
C ASN A 105 -17.04 5.10 -20.17
N TRP A 106 -16.29 5.60 -19.19
CA TRP A 106 -16.60 6.84 -18.51
C TRP A 106 -16.59 8.03 -19.49
N ASN A 107 -17.67 8.79 -19.52
CA ASN A 107 -17.81 9.98 -20.35
C ASN A 107 -18.53 11.08 -19.55
N LYS A 108 -18.35 12.35 -19.92
CA LYS A 108 -18.94 13.51 -19.25
C LYS A 108 -20.46 13.45 -19.15
N GLY A 109 -21.14 12.90 -20.16
CA GLY A 109 -22.60 12.72 -20.16
C GLY A 109 -23.09 11.63 -19.20
N ASN A 110 -22.26 10.62 -18.92
CA ASN A 110 -22.65 9.41 -18.21
C ASN A 110 -22.44 9.51 -16.69
N ILE A 111 -21.92 10.63 -16.19
CA ILE A 111 -21.52 10.79 -14.77
C ILE A 111 -22.73 10.81 -13.84
N THR A 112 -23.85 11.37 -14.30
CA THR A 112 -25.03 11.63 -13.44
C THR A 112 -26.21 10.71 -13.67
N ASP A 113 -26.12 9.81 -14.65
CA ASP A 113 -27.24 8.97 -15.03
C ASP A 113 -27.53 7.91 -13.96
N SER A 114 -28.71 8.00 -13.36
CA SER A 114 -29.17 7.04 -12.35
C SER A 114 -29.39 5.63 -12.90
N GLN A 115 -29.46 5.48 -14.23
CA GLN A 115 -29.59 4.17 -14.89
C GLN A 115 -28.28 3.38 -14.92
N LEU A 116 -27.14 4.03 -14.66
CA LEU A 116 -25.83 3.41 -14.66
C LEU A 116 -25.43 2.89 -13.27
N VAL A 117 -26.26 3.11 -12.24
CA VAL A 117 -26.04 2.53 -10.90
C VAL A 117 -25.95 1.02 -10.99
N GLY A 118 -24.90 0.46 -10.38
CA GLY A 118 -24.65 -0.99 -10.38
C GLY A 118 -24.00 -1.51 -11.66
N LYS A 119 -23.73 -0.67 -12.67
CA LYS A 119 -22.97 -1.06 -13.86
C LYS A 119 -21.48 -0.77 -13.68
N VAL A 120 -20.67 -1.64 -14.27
CA VAL A 120 -19.21 -1.46 -14.34
C VAL A 120 -18.88 -0.70 -15.60
N MET A 121 -18.11 0.37 -15.43
CA MET A 121 -17.74 1.27 -16.52
C MET A 121 -16.21 1.31 -16.61
N GLY A 122 -15.69 1.22 -17.83
CA GLY A 122 -14.27 1.27 -18.15
C GLY A 122 -13.68 2.67 -18.03
N LEU A 123 -12.42 2.76 -17.63
CA LEU A 123 -11.65 4.00 -17.72
C LEU A 123 -11.01 4.11 -19.10
N ASP A 124 -11.08 5.29 -19.69
CA ASP A 124 -10.44 5.58 -20.97
C ASP A 124 -8.90 5.65 -20.82
N GLY A 125 -8.17 5.40 -21.92
CA GLY A 125 -6.70 5.32 -21.92
C GLY A 125 -6.01 6.64 -21.55
N GLU A 126 -6.49 7.76 -22.07
CA GLU A 126 -5.92 9.08 -21.77
C GLU A 126 -6.14 9.47 -20.31
N LEU A 127 -7.37 9.24 -19.82
CA LEU A 127 -7.73 9.45 -18.43
C LEU A 127 -6.92 8.54 -17.49
N LEU A 128 -6.64 7.31 -17.92
CA LEU A 128 -5.85 6.34 -17.16
C LEU A 128 -4.41 6.82 -16.93
N ASP A 129 -3.79 7.42 -17.95
CA ASP A 129 -2.44 7.97 -17.84
C ASP A 129 -2.40 9.18 -16.88
N GLN A 130 -3.39 10.10 -16.96
CA GLN A 130 -3.52 11.20 -16.01
C GLN A 130 -3.69 10.72 -14.56
N LEU A 131 -4.52 9.68 -14.35
CA LEU A 131 -4.72 9.06 -13.03
C LEU A 131 -3.45 8.38 -12.52
N ARG A 132 -2.64 7.80 -13.42
CA ARG A 132 -1.37 7.18 -13.08
C ARG A 132 -0.35 8.22 -12.65
N ASP A 133 -0.29 9.35 -13.32
CA ASP A 133 0.59 10.46 -12.96
C ASP A 133 0.16 11.09 -11.64
N ALA A 134 -1.14 11.27 -11.43
CA ALA A 134 -1.70 11.69 -10.13
C ALA A 134 -1.49 10.65 -9.00
N LYS A 135 -1.02 9.44 -9.31
CA LYS A 135 -0.89 8.29 -8.41
C LYS A 135 -2.20 7.95 -7.68
N ALA A 136 -3.33 8.05 -8.37
CA ALA A 136 -4.64 7.76 -7.79
C ALA A 136 -4.86 6.26 -7.51
N PHE A 137 -4.14 5.39 -8.22
CA PHE A 137 -4.25 3.94 -8.03
C PHE A 137 -3.52 3.45 -6.79
N GLU A 138 -4.16 2.52 -6.06
CA GLU A 138 -3.52 1.81 -4.96
C GLU A 138 -3.17 0.37 -5.34
N ARG A 139 -2.08 -0.14 -4.76
CA ARG A 139 -1.63 -1.53 -4.96
C ARG A 139 -2.61 -2.59 -4.41
N THR A 140 -3.46 -2.20 -3.45
CA THR A 140 -4.42 -3.09 -2.77
C THR A 140 -5.65 -3.38 -3.62
N GLN A 141 -5.90 -2.58 -4.66
CA GLN A 141 -7.12 -2.62 -5.48
C GLN A 141 -7.09 -3.67 -6.60
N ASN A 142 -6.00 -4.43 -6.77
CA ASN A 142 -5.90 -5.59 -7.67
C ASN A 142 -6.37 -5.39 -9.12
N TRP A 143 -5.98 -4.28 -9.77
CA TRP A 143 -6.28 -3.98 -11.18
C TRP A 143 -5.77 -5.02 -12.20
N ASN A 144 -4.78 -5.84 -11.81
CA ASN A 144 -4.18 -6.89 -12.63
C ASN A 144 -5.13 -8.06 -12.97
N LEU A 145 -6.34 -8.10 -12.42
CA LEU A 145 -7.28 -9.18 -12.72
C LEU A 145 -7.98 -8.98 -14.07
N PHE A 146 -8.05 -7.75 -14.57
CA PHE A 146 -8.84 -7.40 -15.73
C PHE A 146 -7.96 -6.97 -16.92
N ARG A 147 -8.53 -7.10 -18.13
CA ARG A 147 -7.87 -6.65 -19.36
C ARG A 147 -7.73 -5.13 -19.39
N ARG A 148 -8.78 -4.42 -18.96
CA ARG A 148 -8.82 -2.95 -18.81
C ARG A 148 -9.39 -2.58 -17.43
N PRO A 149 -8.92 -1.49 -16.80
CA PRO A 149 -9.43 -1.07 -15.50
C PRO A 149 -10.85 -0.50 -15.63
N GLY A 150 -11.73 -0.95 -14.75
CA GLY A 150 -13.12 -0.47 -14.68
C GLY A 150 -13.58 -0.29 -13.24
N THR A 151 -14.50 0.64 -13.02
CA THR A 151 -15.08 0.89 -11.70
C THR A 151 -16.59 0.75 -11.72
N LEU A 152 -17.14 0.32 -10.59
CA LEU A 152 -18.58 0.20 -10.37
C LEU A 152 -19.16 1.57 -10.01
N ILE A 153 -20.22 1.98 -10.70
CA ILE A 153 -20.98 3.17 -10.32
C ILE A 153 -21.88 2.84 -9.13
N ARG A 154 -21.69 3.56 -8.02
CA ARG A 154 -22.52 3.46 -6.82
C ARG A 154 -23.36 4.72 -6.61
N ASP A 155 -24.30 4.64 -5.68
CA ASP A 155 -25.13 5.78 -5.30
C ASP A 155 -24.30 6.94 -4.74
N GLU A 156 -23.23 6.65 -3.98
CA GLU A 156 -22.33 7.68 -3.45
C GLU A 156 -21.55 8.37 -4.57
N THR A 157 -21.15 7.61 -5.60
CA THR A 157 -20.48 8.14 -6.79
C THR A 157 -21.39 9.12 -7.52
N LEU A 158 -22.68 8.79 -7.66
CA LEU A 158 -23.67 9.69 -8.26
C LEU A 158 -23.95 10.93 -7.42
N ALA A 159 -23.98 10.80 -6.08
CA ALA A 159 -24.15 11.94 -5.19
C ALA A 159 -23.03 12.97 -5.38
N VAL A 160 -21.77 12.51 -5.37
CA VAL A 160 -20.60 13.36 -5.62
C VAL A 160 -20.61 13.92 -7.05
N GLY A 161 -21.00 13.12 -8.04
CA GLY A 161 -21.12 13.57 -9.43
C GLY A 161 -22.11 14.73 -9.61
N LYS A 162 -23.28 14.64 -8.95
CA LYS A 162 -24.27 15.73 -8.95
C LYS A 162 -23.73 17.00 -8.30
N GLU A 163 -23.01 16.88 -7.19
CA GLU A 163 -22.38 18.02 -6.52
C GLU A 163 -21.34 18.70 -7.44
N VAL A 164 -20.46 17.91 -8.07
CA VAL A 164 -19.47 18.41 -9.05
C VAL A 164 -20.16 19.12 -10.22
N GLU A 165 -21.26 18.58 -10.74
CA GLU A 165 -22.01 19.26 -11.80
C GLU A 165 -22.65 20.57 -11.34
N THR A 166 -23.23 20.60 -10.14
CA THR A 166 -23.83 21.83 -9.61
C THR A 166 -22.79 22.93 -9.42
N LEU A 167 -21.57 22.58 -9.01
CA LEU A 167 -20.44 23.50 -8.91
C LEU A 167 -19.93 23.96 -10.29
N THR A 168 -20.00 23.09 -11.30
CA THR A 168 -19.60 23.46 -12.66
C THR A 168 -20.61 24.40 -13.32
N LYS A 169 -21.91 24.18 -13.07
CA LYS A 169 -23.01 24.99 -13.63
C LYS A 169 -23.16 26.33 -12.90
N THR A 170 -23.00 26.33 -11.59
CA THR A 170 -23.12 27.52 -10.76
C THR A 170 -21.73 28.12 -10.60
N ALA A 171 -21.40 29.18 -11.35
CA ALA A 171 -20.10 29.87 -11.28
C ALA A 171 -19.87 30.63 -9.94
N ASP A 172 -20.43 30.13 -8.84
CA ASP A 172 -20.28 30.67 -7.49
C ASP A 172 -19.00 30.14 -6.85
N SER A 173 -18.35 30.96 -6.01
CA SER A 173 -17.15 30.60 -5.25
C SER A 173 -17.45 29.68 -4.04
N ARG A 174 -18.31 28.68 -4.22
CA ARG A 174 -18.67 27.74 -3.15
C ARG A 174 -17.59 26.68 -3.00
N VAL A 175 -17.14 26.46 -1.76
CA VAL A 175 -16.17 25.42 -1.44
C VAL A 175 -16.88 24.28 -0.74
N VAL A 176 -16.90 23.11 -1.36
CA VAL A 176 -17.46 21.89 -0.77
C VAL A 176 -16.31 21.05 -0.21
N LYS A 177 -16.48 20.59 1.04
CA LYS A 177 -15.49 19.78 1.75
C LYS A 177 -16.13 18.47 2.16
N HIS A 178 -15.65 17.37 1.61
CA HIS A 178 -16.12 16.02 1.98
C HIS A 178 -15.09 15.30 2.82
N LEU A 179 -15.58 14.63 3.87
CA LEU A 179 -14.82 13.64 4.61
C LEU A 179 -15.43 12.27 4.31
N VAL A 180 -14.69 11.43 3.56
CA VAL A 180 -15.13 10.08 3.22
C VAL A 180 -14.81 9.13 4.37
N VAL A 181 -15.84 8.65 5.06
CA VAL A 181 -15.73 7.72 6.20
C VAL A 181 -16.39 6.39 5.84
N GLY A 182 -15.90 5.30 6.42
CA GLY A 182 -16.43 3.96 6.23
C GLY A 182 -15.47 2.90 6.76
N ASP A 183 -15.90 1.65 6.75
CA ASP A 183 -15.13 0.52 7.24
C ASP A 183 -13.86 0.23 6.42
N ALA A 184 -13.03 -0.68 6.94
CA ALA A 184 -11.90 -1.20 6.18
C ALA A 184 -12.41 -1.87 4.89
N HIS A 185 -11.76 -1.59 3.77
CA HIS A 185 -12.13 -2.13 2.45
C HIS A 185 -13.52 -1.75 1.92
N ALA A 186 -14.18 -0.74 2.49
CA ALA A 186 -15.47 -0.22 2.00
C ALA A 186 -15.40 0.44 0.59
N GLY A 187 -14.21 0.63 0.03
CA GLY A 187 -14.03 1.25 -1.29
C GLY A 187 -13.79 2.77 -1.27
N LYS A 188 -13.40 3.33 -0.11
CA LYS A 188 -13.10 4.76 0.06
C LYS A 188 -12.07 5.29 -0.95
N SER A 189 -10.99 4.55 -1.18
CA SER A 189 -9.96 4.94 -2.15
C SER A 189 -10.45 4.86 -3.60
N ILE A 190 -11.40 3.96 -3.90
CA ILE A 190 -12.05 3.89 -5.22
C ILE A 190 -12.99 5.07 -5.42
N LEU A 191 -13.76 5.47 -4.40
CA LEU A 191 -14.62 6.66 -4.47
C LEU A 191 -13.78 7.92 -4.74
N MET A 192 -12.66 8.08 -4.04
CA MET A 192 -11.73 9.19 -4.29
C MET A 192 -11.14 9.16 -5.71
N LEU A 193 -10.77 7.98 -6.22
CA LEU A 193 -10.33 7.81 -7.60
C LEU A 193 -11.41 8.24 -8.58
N GLN A 194 -12.66 7.83 -8.36
CA GLN A 194 -13.81 8.21 -9.18
C GLN A 194 -14.03 9.73 -9.17
N THR A 195 -13.89 10.39 -8.01
CA THR A 195 -13.96 11.86 -7.93
C THR A 195 -12.85 12.52 -8.75
N ILE A 196 -11.63 11.99 -8.70
CA ILE A 196 -10.53 12.49 -9.54
C ILE A 196 -10.84 12.31 -11.02
N CYS A 197 -11.42 11.18 -11.43
CA CYS A 197 -11.89 10.98 -12.80
C CYS A 197 -12.90 12.06 -13.23
N MET A 198 -13.90 12.34 -12.38
CA MET A 198 -14.91 13.38 -12.65
C MET A 198 -14.28 14.77 -12.79
N ALA A 199 -13.27 15.07 -11.97
CA ALA A 199 -12.56 16.33 -12.03
C ALA A 199 -11.79 16.48 -13.36
N PHE A 200 -11.06 15.46 -13.81
CA PHE A 200 -10.33 15.52 -15.08
C PHE A 200 -11.26 15.67 -16.29
N MET A 201 -12.38 14.95 -16.33
CA MET A 201 -13.37 15.09 -17.42
C MET A 201 -14.02 16.49 -17.47
N ASN A 202 -14.07 17.18 -16.34
CA ASN A 202 -14.54 18.57 -16.25
C ASN A 202 -13.42 19.60 -16.43
N ALA A 203 -12.21 19.17 -16.80
CA ALA A 203 -11.02 20.01 -16.93
C ALA A 203 -10.72 20.81 -15.64
N TRP A 204 -10.89 20.18 -14.48
CA TRP A 204 -10.53 20.74 -13.18
C TRP A 204 -9.06 20.46 -12.85
N LEU A 205 -8.44 21.40 -12.13
CA LEU A 205 -7.10 21.21 -11.60
C LEU A 205 -7.17 20.25 -10.39
N VAL A 206 -6.52 19.10 -10.51
CA VAL A 206 -6.50 18.07 -9.47
C VAL A 206 -5.19 18.09 -8.71
N LEU A 207 -5.28 18.20 -7.38
CA LEU A 207 -4.15 18.08 -6.46
C LEU A 207 -4.34 16.84 -5.58
N SER A 208 -3.63 15.76 -5.89
CA SER A 208 -3.77 14.48 -5.18
C SER A 208 -2.58 14.17 -4.28
N VAL A 209 -2.87 13.82 -3.03
CA VAL A 209 -1.92 13.28 -2.04
C VAL A 209 -2.31 11.83 -1.72
N PRO A 210 -1.71 10.82 -2.39
CA PRO A 210 -2.18 9.43 -2.38
C PRO A 210 -1.85 8.63 -1.13
N GLU A 211 -0.81 9.02 -0.38
CA GLU A 211 -0.40 8.35 0.85
C GLU A 211 -0.06 9.43 1.88
N GLY A 212 -1.04 9.84 2.69
CA GLY A 212 -0.82 10.77 3.82
C GLY A 212 0.18 10.22 4.84
N GLU A 213 0.42 8.91 4.80
CA GLU A 213 1.44 8.19 5.56
C GLU A 213 2.86 8.77 5.40
N TRP A 214 3.25 9.27 4.21
CA TRP A 214 4.56 9.91 4.02
C TRP A 214 4.71 11.23 4.76
N PHE A 215 3.59 11.90 5.02
CA PHE A 215 3.57 13.19 5.68
C PHE A 215 3.50 13.06 7.21
N PHE A 216 2.88 11.99 7.73
CA PHE A 216 2.40 11.96 9.12
C PHE A 216 2.67 10.69 9.94
N TYR A 217 3.53 9.74 9.55
CA TYR A 217 3.60 8.50 10.35
C TYR A 217 4.09 8.69 11.80
N PHE A 218 3.09 8.66 12.69
CA PHE A 218 3.11 8.25 14.07
C PHE A 218 3.21 6.72 14.15
N SER A 219 4.06 6.22 15.04
CA SER A 219 4.06 4.82 15.47
C SER A 219 2.78 4.54 16.27
N CYS A 220 1.73 4.02 15.63
CA CYS A 220 0.68 3.30 16.36
C CYS A 220 1.08 1.83 16.45
N PHE A 221 2.00 1.52 17.36
CA PHE A 221 2.19 0.17 17.87
C PHE A 221 1.76 0.17 19.33
N SER A 222 0.65 -0.52 19.59
CA SER A 222 0.11 -0.86 20.91
C SER A 222 -0.51 0.28 21.71
N LEU A 223 -1.85 0.31 21.76
CA LEU A 223 -2.60 0.54 23.00
C LEU A 223 -4.00 -0.03 22.81
N THR A 224 -4.09 -1.35 22.87
CA THR A 224 -5.28 -2.01 23.40
C THR A 224 -5.48 -1.53 24.84
N ASN A 225 -6.71 -1.08 25.13
CA ASN A 225 -7.32 -1.00 26.45
C ASN A 225 -6.61 -0.10 27.47
N HIS A 226 -7.07 1.15 27.61
CA HIS A 226 -7.70 1.63 28.84
C HIS A 226 -8.15 3.09 28.64
N ALA A 227 -9.39 3.37 29.06
CA ALA A 227 -9.87 4.73 29.23
C ALA A 227 -8.97 5.46 30.24
N THR A 228 -8.30 6.52 29.79
CA THR A 228 -7.74 7.53 30.70
C THR A 228 -7.76 8.87 29.99
N GLN A 229 -8.61 9.77 30.48
CA GLN A 229 -8.54 11.20 30.18
C GLN A 229 -7.15 11.69 30.60
N VAL A 230 -6.31 12.01 29.62
CA VAL A 230 -5.08 12.75 29.88
C VAL A 230 -5.44 14.25 29.86
N ARG A 231 -5.50 14.83 31.06
CA ARG A 231 -5.45 16.29 31.26
C ARG A 231 -4.04 16.73 30.89
N LEU A 232 -3.86 17.37 29.74
CA LEU A 232 -2.57 17.96 29.36
C LEU A 232 -2.50 19.37 29.94
N ASN A 233 -1.54 19.58 30.84
CA ASN A 233 -1.14 20.90 31.31
C ASN A 233 -0.29 21.59 30.23
N ASN A 234 -0.39 22.91 30.17
CA ASN A 234 0.05 23.81 29.09
C ASN A 234 1.58 23.91 28.83
N THR A 235 2.41 22.98 29.32
CA THR A 235 3.88 23.07 29.22
C THR A 235 4.55 21.93 28.47
N ASP A 236 3.81 20.86 28.15
CA ASP A 236 4.38 19.72 27.43
C ASP A 236 3.76 19.66 26.03
N PHE A 237 4.21 20.54 25.14
CA PHE A 237 4.02 20.31 23.71
C PHE A 237 5.07 19.29 23.27
N PRO A 238 4.70 18.01 23.00
CA PRO A 238 5.64 17.06 22.44
C PRO A 238 6.19 17.63 21.13
N LEU A 239 7.52 17.65 21.01
CA LEU A 239 8.20 18.20 19.84
C LEU A 239 7.69 17.46 18.61
N ALA A 240 7.42 18.19 17.51
CA ALA A 240 6.93 17.61 16.24
C ALA A 240 7.77 16.42 15.74
N GLN A 241 9.02 16.33 16.20
CA GLN A 241 9.98 15.26 15.98
C GLN A 241 9.49 13.88 16.49
N ASP A 242 8.64 13.85 17.52
CA ASP A 242 8.08 12.61 18.10
C ASP A 242 6.93 12.04 17.26
N PHE A 243 6.39 12.81 16.31
CA PHE A 243 5.24 12.44 15.48
C PHE A 243 5.60 12.05 14.03
N ILE A 244 6.89 12.03 13.67
CA ILE A 244 7.33 11.87 12.28
C ILE A 244 8.21 10.61 12.15
N ASN A 245 7.93 9.79 11.12
CA ASN A 245 8.66 8.55 10.80
C ASN A 245 10.13 8.75 10.36
N ASN A 246 10.68 9.97 10.42
CA ASN A 246 12.03 10.32 9.94
C ASN A 246 12.41 9.74 8.56
N THR A 247 11.41 9.46 7.70
CA THR A 247 11.63 8.89 6.37
C THR A 247 11.93 9.95 5.32
N SER A 248 11.60 11.22 5.60
CA SER A 248 11.91 12.37 4.77
C SER A 248 12.57 13.47 5.59
N SER A 249 13.45 14.22 4.95
CA SER A 249 14.10 15.39 5.56
C SER A 249 13.07 16.48 5.81
N TYR A 250 13.11 17.11 6.99
CA TYR A 250 12.35 18.31 7.31
C TYR A 250 13.30 19.42 7.76
N ALA A 251 12.90 20.67 7.54
CA ALA A 251 13.64 21.86 7.95
C ALA A 251 12.68 22.86 8.60
N PRO A 252 13.06 23.49 9.72
CA PRO A 252 12.24 24.55 10.30
C PRO A 252 12.15 25.72 9.33
N LEU A 253 10.95 26.25 9.12
CA LEU A 253 10.75 27.45 8.33
C LEU A 253 11.22 28.65 9.17
N ARG A 254 12.23 29.37 8.67
CA ARG A 254 12.64 30.65 9.27
C ARG A 254 11.55 31.66 9.00
N GLU A 255 10.82 32.05 10.03
CA GLU A 255 9.82 33.10 9.91
C GLU A 255 10.50 34.46 9.74
N LYS A 256 9.84 35.35 9.00
CA LYS A 256 10.22 36.76 9.00
C LYS A 256 9.87 37.36 10.37
N GLU A 257 10.84 38.03 10.98
CA GLU A 257 10.70 38.76 12.24
C GLU A 257 9.63 39.86 12.07
N GLY A 258 8.50 39.85 12.81
CA GLY A 258 7.54 40.97 12.71
C GLY A 258 6.09 40.87 13.23
N GLU A 259 5.60 39.78 13.81
CA GLU A 259 4.17 39.62 14.22
C GLU A 259 4.06 38.81 15.53
N GLY A 260 3.90 39.48 16.66
CA GLY A 260 3.91 38.90 17.99
C GLY A 260 2.65 38.11 18.37
N ALA A 261 2.68 36.79 18.19
CA ALA A 261 1.77 35.82 18.83
C ALA A 261 2.61 34.59 19.24
N PRO A 262 2.16 33.69 20.14
CA PRO A 262 2.88 32.44 20.43
C PRO A 262 2.88 31.57 19.16
N ARG A 263 3.95 31.63 18.38
CA ARG A 263 3.97 31.14 17.00
C ARG A 263 4.22 29.64 16.93
N GLU A 264 3.28 28.93 16.31
CA GLU A 264 3.45 27.52 15.95
C GLU A 264 4.70 27.35 15.06
N GLN A 265 5.68 26.58 15.54
CA GLN A 265 6.88 26.29 14.76
C GLN A 265 6.51 25.44 13.53
N ARG A 266 6.57 26.05 12.34
CA ARG A 266 6.27 25.36 11.07
C ARG A 266 7.51 24.66 10.53
N PHE A 267 7.34 23.44 10.04
CA PHE A 267 8.38 22.66 9.37
C PHE A 267 8.02 22.42 7.91
N ILE A 268 9.02 22.48 7.04
CA ILE A 268 8.89 22.19 5.60
C ILE A 268 9.59 20.88 5.29
N GLN A 269 8.97 20.07 4.45
CA GLN A 269 9.57 18.85 3.89
C GLN A 269 10.02 19.13 2.45
N PRO A 270 11.27 19.60 2.22
CA PRO A 270 11.70 20.09 0.90
C PRO A 270 11.58 19.03 -0.20
N ARG A 271 11.91 17.77 0.11
CA ARG A 271 11.86 16.68 -0.87
C ARG A 271 10.42 16.38 -1.33
N LEU A 272 9.47 16.42 -0.40
CA LEU A 272 8.05 16.22 -0.73
C LEU A 272 7.47 17.44 -1.44
N ALA A 273 7.84 18.64 -0.98
CA ALA A 273 7.46 19.92 -1.59
C ALA A 273 7.99 20.10 -3.02
N GLN A 274 9.06 19.39 -3.43
CA GLN A 274 9.49 19.32 -4.83
C GLN A 274 8.69 18.28 -5.62
N SER A 275 8.56 17.07 -5.08
CA SER A 275 7.91 15.96 -5.80
C SER A 275 6.39 16.12 -5.99
N PHE A 276 5.73 16.95 -5.17
CA PHE A 276 4.29 17.16 -5.22
C PHE A 276 3.89 18.10 -6.36
N PRO A 277 4.47 19.31 -6.51
CA PRO A 277 4.24 20.16 -7.67
C PRO A 277 4.64 19.51 -8.99
N GLU A 278 5.77 18.76 -9.04
CA GLU A 278 6.16 18.02 -10.24
C GLU A 278 5.04 17.08 -10.69
N ARG A 279 4.43 16.36 -9.75
CA ARG A 279 3.31 15.47 -10.06
C ARG A 279 2.07 16.21 -10.52
N ALA A 280 1.73 17.30 -9.83
CA ALA A 280 0.60 18.14 -10.21
C ALA A 280 0.79 18.77 -11.60
N LEU A 281 2.04 19.04 -12.00
CA LEU A 281 2.37 19.54 -13.32
C LEU A 281 2.08 18.47 -14.39
N TYR A 282 2.59 17.26 -14.22
CA TYR A 282 2.35 16.17 -15.19
C TYR A 282 0.86 15.81 -15.31
N SER A 283 0.13 15.73 -14.20
CA SER A 283 -1.29 15.34 -14.26
C SER A 283 -2.23 16.41 -14.82
N ASN A 284 -1.82 17.69 -14.85
CA ASN A 284 -2.68 18.83 -15.22
C ASN A 284 -2.11 19.67 -16.38
N GLU A 285 -1.23 19.10 -17.21
CA GLU A 285 -0.52 19.83 -18.27
C GLU A 285 -1.47 20.62 -19.18
N THR A 286 -2.59 20.01 -19.58
CA THR A 286 -3.60 20.60 -20.46
C THR A 286 -4.24 21.86 -19.89
N ILE A 287 -4.45 21.91 -18.57
CA ILE A 287 -5.12 23.03 -17.88
C ILE A 287 -4.09 24.13 -17.56
N LEU A 288 -2.91 23.74 -17.09
CA LEU A 288 -1.87 24.67 -16.67
C LEU A 288 -1.35 25.53 -17.82
N GLY A 289 -1.28 24.99 -19.04
CA GLY A 289 -0.88 25.75 -20.24
C GLY A 289 -1.80 26.93 -20.57
N GLY A 290 -3.06 26.89 -20.12
CA GLY A 290 -4.04 27.97 -20.33
C GLY A 290 -4.02 29.07 -19.27
N LEU A 291 -3.35 28.85 -18.13
CA LEU A 291 -3.38 29.78 -17.00
C LEU A 291 -2.31 30.86 -17.10
N LYS A 292 -2.69 32.11 -16.86
CA LYS A 292 -1.78 33.25 -16.78
C LYS A 292 -1.44 33.56 -15.33
N ILE A 293 -0.17 33.85 -15.06
CA ILE A 293 0.29 34.26 -13.73
C ILE A 293 -0.09 35.74 -13.53
N ASN A 294 -0.97 36.01 -12.56
CA ASN A 294 -1.45 37.36 -12.28
C ASN A 294 -0.60 38.12 -11.23
N HIS A 295 0.26 37.42 -10.50
CA HIS A 295 1.08 38.02 -9.44
C HIS A 295 2.56 37.99 -9.81
N GLU A 296 3.26 39.08 -9.53
CA GLU A 296 4.71 39.14 -9.70
C GLU A 296 5.38 38.11 -8.79
N LEU A 297 6.19 37.24 -9.39
CA LEU A 297 7.00 36.30 -8.63
C LEU A 297 8.03 37.10 -7.79
N PRO A 298 8.27 36.69 -6.54
CA PRO A 298 9.29 37.35 -5.72
C PRO A 298 10.64 37.29 -6.45
N LYS A 299 11.33 38.42 -6.55
CA LYS A 299 12.58 38.66 -7.31
C LYS A 299 13.72 37.66 -7.06
N ASN A 300 13.61 36.85 -6.00
CA ASN A 300 14.59 35.83 -5.61
C ASN A 300 14.40 34.48 -6.31
N ILE A 301 13.36 34.30 -7.13
CA ILE A 301 13.11 33.08 -7.90
C ILE A 301 13.41 33.35 -9.37
N THR A 302 14.65 33.16 -9.78
CA THR A 302 15.01 33.12 -11.21
C THR A 302 14.50 31.81 -11.80
N LEU A 303 13.40 31.87 -12.56
CA LEU A 303 12.99 30.78 -13.42
C LEU A 303 14.07 30.58 -14.49
N LYS A 304 14.67 29.39 -14.57
CA LYS A 304 15.37 28.99 -15.80
C LYS A 304 14.31 28.91 -16.88
N GLN A 305 14.28 29.90 -17.77
CA GLN A 305 13.51 29.83 -19.00
C GLN A 305 14.04 28.63 -19.79
N SER A 306 13.37 27.49 -19.71
CA SER A 306 13.60 26.39 -20.64
C SER A 306 12.97 26.79 -21.97
N SER A 307 13.84 26.91 -22.97
CA SER A 307 13.55 27.12 -24.38
C SER A 307 12.37 26.30 -24.89
N THR A 308 11.53 26.99 -25.66
CA THR A 308 10.64 26.46 -26.71
C THR A 308 11.16 25.23 -27.42
#